data_AF-A0A953MSV9-F1
#
_entry.id   AF-A0A953MSV9-F1
#
_cell.length_a   1.000
_cell.length_b   1.000
_cell.length_c   1.000
_cell.angle_alpha   90.00
_cell.angle_beta   90.00
_cell.angle_gamma   90.00
#
_symmetry.space_group_name_H-M   'P 1'
#
loop_
_entity.id
_entity.type
_entity.pdbx_description
1 polymer ?
#
loop_
_entity_poly.entity_id
_entity_poly.type
_entity_poly.pdbx_seq_one_letter_code
_entity_poly.pdbx_strand_id
1 'polypeptide(L)'
;MQLNNIIPVDEVLIREEIFEVKFSCDLQKCKGACCTLKSDLGAPLKKEEVDKISEILPSVLPYLPGKHQNEINSNGFYEEKFGEILTRSIESQDCVFVTYDGEIAKCGIEKAFFDGKVDFRKP
;
A
#
# COMPACT_ATOMS: atom_id res chain seq x y z
N MET A 1 28.75 26.63 12.77
CA MET A 1 27.81 25.72 12.08
C MET A 1 27.16 26.53 10.96
N GLN A 2 27.48 26.25 9.71
CA GLN A 2 26.96 27.00 8.57
C GLN A 2 25.53 26.51 8.24
N LEU A 3 24.57 27.42 8.25
CA LEU A 3 23.17 27.24 7.83
C LEU A 3 23.04 27.30 6.30
N ASN A 4 23.91 26.61 5.57
CA ASN A 4 24.01 26.75 4.10
C ASN A 4 23.02 25.88 3.30
N ASN A 5 22.16 25.08 3.95
CA ASN A 5 21.25 24.13 3.28
C ASN A 5 19.76 24.50 3.46
N ILE A 6 19.42 25.80 3.51
CA ILE A 6 18.04 26.24 3.67
C ILE A 6 17.69 27.28 2.58
N ILE A 7 16.69 26.96 1.77
CA ILE A 7 16.09 27.83 0.77
C ILE A 7 14.77 28.39 1.32
N PRO A 8 14.64 29.72 1.46
CA PRO A 8 13.36 30.33 1.81
C PRO A 8 12.42 30.35 0.59
N VAL A 9 11.17 29.92 0.79
CA VAL A 9 10.06 30.05 -0.17
C VAL A 9 8.86 30.64 0.58
N ASP A 10 8.53 31.89 0.27
CA ASP A 10 7.57 32.70 1.03
C ASP A 10 7.90 32.69 2.54
N GLU A 11 6.98 32.19 3.38
CA GLU A 11 7.15 32.08 4.83
C GLU A 11 7.69 30.70 5.27
N VAL A 12 8.08 29.84 4.32
CA VAL A 12 8.52 28.47 4.57
C VAL A 12 10.03 28.32 4.35
N LEU A 13 10.72 27.71 5.31
CA LEU A 13 12.14 27.36 5.20
C LEU A 13 12.27 25.92 4.73
N ILE A 14 12.84 25.74 3.54
CA ILE A 14 12.97 24.43 2.89
C ILE A 14 14.42 23.97 2.94
N ARG A 15 14.64 22.72 3.33
CA ARG A 15 15.94 22.05 3.29
C ARG A 15 16.34 21.72 1.85
N GLU A 16 17.56 22.03 1.44
CA GLU A 16 18.05 21.75 0.07
C GLU A 16 17.98 20.27 -0.30
N GLU A 17 18.08 19.36 0.68
CA GLU A 17 18.00 17.93 0.44
C GLU A 17 16.67 17.51 -0.21
N ILE A 18 15.61 18.33 -0.09
CA ILE A 18 14.30 18.04 -0.69
C ILE A 18 14.36 17.84 -2.21
N PHE A 19 15.31 18.49 -2.89
CA PHE A 19 15.46 18.37 -4.35
C PHE A 19 16.06 17.03 -4.76
N GLU A 20 16.73 16.33 -3.84
CA GLU A 20 17.41 15.06 -4.09
C GLU A 20 16.63 13.85 -3.56
N VAL A 21 15.86 14.04 -2.48
CA VAL A 21 15.06 12.99 -1.85
C VAL A 21 14.03 12.40 -2.82
N LYS A 22 13.98 11.07 -2.87
CA LYS A 22 12.98 10.33 -3.65
C LYS A 22 11.77 10.04 -2.76
N PHE A 23 10.64 10.66 -3.10
CA PHE A 23 9.37 10.51 -2.36
C PHE A 23 8.46 9.42 -2.94
N SER A 24 8.88 8.74 -4.01
CA SER A 24 8.14 7.65 -4.65
C SER A 24 9.05 6.47 -4.93
N CYS A 25 8.50 5.26 -4.85
CA CYS A 25 9.23 4.05 -5.15
C CYS A 25 9.48 3.92 -6.66
N ASP A 26 10.71 3.54 -7.02
CA ASP A 26 11.02 3.07 -8.37
C ASP A 26 10.64 1.59 -8.49
N LEU A 27 9.40 1.32 -8.87
CA LEU A 27 8.86 -0.05 -8.99
C LEU A 27 9.61 -0.89 -10.05
N GLN A 28 10.28 -0.26 -11.01
CA GLN A 28 11.11 -1.00 -11.97
C GLN A 28 12.34 -1.61 -11.29
N LYS A 29 12.87 -0.93 -10.27
CA LYS A 29 14.00 -1.43 -9.47
C LYS A 29 13.57 -2.34 -8.33
N CYS A 30 12.56 -1.94 -7.54
CA CYS A 30 12.18 -2.69 -6.35
C CYS A 30 11.21 -3.85 -6.61
N LYS A 31 10.56 -3.87 -7.78
CA LYS A 31 9.56 -4.90 -8.18
C LYS A 31 8.41 -5.10 -7.18
N GLY A 32 8.14 -4.09 -6.34
CA GLY A 32 7.11 -4.15 -5.30
C GLY A 32 7.53 -4.91 -4.04
N ALA A 33 8.84 -4.94 -3.73
CA ALA A 33 9.40 -5.66 -2.59
C ALA A 33 8.72 -5.38 -1.23
N CYS A 34 8.19 -4.19 -0.99
CA CYS A 34 7.46 -3.89 0.25
C CYS A 34 6.12 -4.64 0.35
N CYS A 35 5.49 -4.98 -0.78
CA CYS A 35 4.21 -5.69 -0.83
C CYS A 35 4.37 -7.22 -0.75
N THR A 36 5.56 -7.73 -1.06
CA THR A 36 5.90 -9.17 -1.10
C THR A 36 6.98 -9.53 -0.07
N LEU A 37 7.21 -8.67 0.92
CA LEU A 37 8.22 -8.88 1.94
C LEU A 37 7.73 -10.00 2.86
N LYS A 38 8.55 -11.04 3.05
CA LYS A 38 8.29 -12.07 4.05
C LYS A 38 8.15 -11.43 5.43
N SER A 39 6.91 -11.39 5.92
CA SER A 39 6.53 -10.73 7.15
C SER A 39 5.25 -11.38 7.65
N ASP A 40 5.24 -11.70 8.94
CA ASP A 40 4.04 -12.16 9.65
C ASP A 40 3.05 -11.01 9.90
N LEU A 41 3.46 -9.77 9.61
CA LEU A 41 2.68 -8.55 9.79
C LEU A 41 2.47 -7.86 8.44
N GLY A 42 1.21 -7.57 8.12
CA GLY A 42 0.87 -6.75 6.96
C GLY A 42 0.91 -5.25 7.26
N ALA A 43 0.46 -4.46 6.29
CA ALA A 43 0.40 -3.01 6.41
C ALA A 43 -0.64 -2.59 7.45
N PRO A 44 -0.34 -1.62 8.32
CA PRO A 44 -1.30 -1.13 9.30
C PRO A 44 -2.49 -0.42 8.63
N LEU A 45 -3.65 -0.55 9.28
CA LEU A 45 -4.93 0.05 8.90
C LEU A 45 -5.47 0.88 10.05
N LYS A 46 -6.02 2.05 9.73
CA LYS A 46 -6.94 2.77 10.62
C LYS A 46 -8.32 2.14 10.55
N LYS A 47 -9.12 2.27 11.61
CA LYS A 47 -10.52 1.80 11.62
C LYS A 47 -11.34 2.37 10.46
N GLU A 48 -11.19 3.66 10.19
CA GLU A 48 -11.84 4.34 9.05
C GLU A 48 -11.44 3.76 7.69
N GLU A 49 -10.23 3.20 7.56
CA GLU A 49 -9.80 2.54 6.32
C GLU A 49 -10.45 1.16 6.19
N VAL A 50 -10.71 0.45 7.28
CA VAL A 50 -11.41 -0.85 7.25
C VAL A 50 -12.82 -0.69 6.67
N ASP A 51 -13.55 0.33 7.11
CA ASP A 51 -14.90 0.60 6.61
C ASP A 51 -14.89 0.90 5.11
N LYS A 52 -14.00 1.81 4.68
CA LYS A 52 -13.83 2.16 3.26
C LYS A 52 -13.41 0.97 2.40
N ILE A 53 -12.46 0.17 2.87
CA ILE A 53 -12.01 -1.04 2.16
C ILE A 53 -13.16 -2.03 2.02
N SER A 54 -13.98 -2.20 3.06
CA SER A 54 -15.14 -3.09 3.04
C SER A 54 -16.17 -2.67 1.99
N GLU A 55 -16.43 -1.36 1.86
CA GLU A 55 -17.34 -0.82 0.84
C GLU A 55 -16.85 -1.07 -0.58
N ILE A 56 -15.55 -0.88 -0.84
CA ILE A 56 -14.97 -1.03 -2.19
C ILE A 56 -14.58 -2.48 -2.53
N LEU A 57 -14.56 -3.39 -1.55
CA LEU A 57 -14.04 -4.74 -1.70
C LEU A 57 -14.64 -5.50 -2.89
N PRO A 58 -15.97 -5.46 -3.16
CA PRO A 58 -16.55 -6.14 -4.31
C PRO A 58 -15.99 -5.65 -5.65
N SER A 59 -15.66 -4.37 -5.76
CA SER A 59 -15.04 -3.77 -6.95
C SER A 59 -13.55 -4.09 -7.07
N VAL A 60 -12.88 -4.37 -5.95
CA VAL A 60 -11.44 -4.71 -5.90
C VAL A 60 -11.19 -6.20 -6.14
N LEU A 61 -12.07 -7.10 -5.68
CA LEU A 61 -11.88 -8.56 -5.81
C LEU A 61 -11.50 -9.04 -7.23
N PRO A 62 -12.10 -8.53 -8.33
CA PRO A 62 -11.73 -8.94 -9.70
C PRO A 62 -10.28 -8.65 -10.09
N TYR A 63 -9.60 -7.75 -9.38
CA TYR A 63 -8.20 -7.39 -9.62
C TYR A 63 -7.21 -8.34 -8.96
N LEU A 64 -7.68 -9.18 -8.04
CA LEU A 64 -6.84 -10.04 -7.20
C LEU A 64 -6.77 -11.47 -7.76
N PRO A 65 -5.65 -12.19 -7.57
CA PRO A 65 -5.56 -13.59 -7.93
C PRO A 65 -6.56 -14.44 -7.13
N GLY A 66 -7.02 -15.57 -7.69
CA GLY A 66 -8.04 -16.42 -7.04
C GLY A 66 -7.67 -16.90 -5.63
N LYS A 67 -6.38 -17.19 -5.37
CA LYS A 67 -5.88 -17.53 -4.03
C LYS A 67 -6.14 -16.42 -3.01
N HIS A 68 -5.98 -15.16 -3.42
CA HIS A 68 -6.16 -13.99 -2.57
C HIS A 68 -7.64 -13.74 -2.31
N GLN A 69 -8.48 -13.87 -3.35
CA GLN A 69 -9.93 -13.79 -3.20
C GLN A 69 -10.44 -14.84 -2.21
N ASN A 70 -9.94 -16.08 -2.29
CA ASN A 70 -10.34 -17.16 -1.38
C ASN A 70 -9.92 -16.88 0.08
N GLU A 71 -8.71 -16.35 0.30
CA GLU A 71 -8.25 -15.96 1.63
C GLU A 71 -9.13 -14.85 2.23
N ILE A 72 -9.41 -13.80 1.44
CA ILE A 72 -10.29 -12.71 1.86
C ILE A 72 -11.70 -13.21 2.16
N ASN A 73 -12.25 -14.08 1.33
CA ASN A 73 -13.60 -14.60 1.51
C ASN A 73 -13.72 -15.53 2.73
N SER A 74 -12.68 -16.31 3.03
CA SER A 74 -12.70 -17.26 4.13
C SER A 74 -12.39 -16.59 5.47
N ASN A 75 -11.43 -15.67 5.47
CA ASN A 75 -10.80 -15.17 6.69
C ASN A 75 -10.84 -13.65 6.84
N GLY A 76 -11.37 -12.92 5.86
CA GLY A 76 -11.36 -11.46 5.83
C GLY A 76 -10.05 -10.88 5.32
N PHE A 77 -10.04 -9.57 5.04
CA PHE A 77 -8.87 -8.88 4.48
C PHE A 77 -7.92 -8.29 5.52
N TYR A 78 -8.29 -8.33 6.81
CA TYR A 78 -7.49 -7.80 7.91
C TYR A 78 -7.46 -8.78 9.09
N GLU A 79 -6.56 -8.49 10.03
CA GLU A 79 -6.44 -9.16 11.32
C GLU A 79 -5.95 -8.17 12.38
N GLU A 80 -6.24 -8.45 13.65
CA GLU A 80 -5.72 -7.66 14.77
C GLU A 80 -4.54 -8.38 15.40
N LYS A 81 -3.37 -7.71 15.43
CA LYS A 81 -2.13 -8.23 16.04
C LYS A 81 -1.48 -7.12 16.85
N PHE A 82 -1.01 -7.45 18.05
CA PHE A 82 -0.33 -6.50 18.95
C PHE A 82 -1.11 -5.20 19.25
N GLY A 83 -2.45 -5.25 19.18
CA GLY A 83 -3.31 -4.08 19.37
C GLY A 83 -3.43 -3.17 18.14
N GLU A 84 -2.89 -3.58 17.00
CA GLU A 84 -3.00 -2.88 15.71
C GLU A 84 -3.86 -3.69 14.73
N ILE A 85 -4.59 -2.99 13.87
CA ILE A 85 -5.32 -3.59 12.74
C ILE A 85 -4.36 -3.64 11.56
N LEU A 86 -4.10 -4.82 11.03
CA LEU A 86 -3.16 -5.03 9.93
C LEU A 86 -3.87 -5.69 8.75
N THR A 87 -3.46 -5.37 7.53
CA THR A 87 -3.87 -6.15 6.35
C THR A 87 -3.41 -7.58 6.53
N ARG A 88 -4.25 -8.54 6.17
CA ARG A 88 -3.89 -9.96 6.22
C ARG A 88 -2.79 -10.28 5.20
N SER A 89 -1.91 -11.20 5.56
CA SER A 89 -0.91 -11.77 4.66
C SER A 89 -1.26 -13.20 4.27
N ILE A 90 -0.93 -13.59 3.06
CA ILE A 90 -1.04 -14.95 2.54
C ILE A 90 0.30 -15.64 2.77
N GLU A 91 0.28 -16.79 3.47
CA GLU A 91 1.46 -17.61 3.75
C GLU A 91 2.63 -16.81 4.38
N SER A 92 2.31 -15.82 5.21
CA SER A 92 3.31 -14.92 5.85
C SER A 92 4.23 -14.20 4.85
N GLN A 93 3.74 -13.93 3.64
CA GLN A 93 4.54 -13.30 2.60
C GLN A 93 3.82 -12.17 1.88
N ASP A 94 2.75 -12.47 1.13
CA ASP A 94 2.13 -11.47 0.27
C ASP A 94 0.93 -10.84 0.98
N CYS A 95 0.78 -9.52 0.91
CA CYS A 95 -0.47 -8.89 1.34
C CYS A 95 -1.64 -9.43 0.51
N VAL A 96 -2.81 -9.63 1.12
CA VAL A 96 -4.01 -10.15 0.41
C VAL A 96 -4.42 -9.28 -0.79
N PHE A 97 -4.07 -7.99 -0.81
CA PHE A 97 -4.37 -7.10 -1.93
C PHE A 97 -3.31 -7.08 -3.04
N VAL A 98 -2.28 -7.93 -2.97
CA VAL A 98 -1.25 -7.99 -4.01
C VAL A 98 -1.82 -8.56 -5.31
N THR A 99 -1.45 -7.91 -6.40
CA THR A 99 -1.61 -8.37 -7.78
C THR A 99 -0.32 -8.13 -8.55
N TYR A 100 -0.17 -8.72 -9.72
CA TYR A 100 1.06 -8.60 -10.51
C TYR A 100 0.79 -7.98 -11.87
N ASP A 101 1.71 -7.09 -12.28
CA ASP A 101 1.80 -6.56 -13.63
C ASP A 101 3.16 -6.96 -14.21
N GLY A 102 3.15 -8.06 -14.97
CA GLY A 102 4.38 -8.79 -15.30
C GLY A 102 5.08 -9.28 -14.02
N GLU A 103 6.32 -8.85 -13.82
CA GLU A 103 7.14 -9.20 -12.65
C GLU A 103 7.01 -8.22 -11.49
N ILE A 104 6.19 -7.17 -11.62
CA ILE A 104 6.09 -6.10 -10.62
C ILE A 104 4.84 -6.35 -9.77
N ALA A 105 5.04 -6.53 -8.47
CA ALA A 105 3.94 -6.56 -7.52
C ALA A 105 3.33 -5.17 -7.36
N LYS A 106 2.00 -5.12 -7.39
CA LYS A 106 1.17 -3.91 -7.28
C LYS A 106 0.02 -4.15 -6.31
N CYS A 107 -0.57 -3.07 -5.81
CA CYS A 107 -1.78 -3.14 -5.01
C CYS A 107 -3.04 -3.17 -5.90
N GLY A 108 -3.92 -4.14 -5.68
CA GLY A 108 -5.20 -4.27 -6.39
C GLY A 108 -6.16 -3.13 -6.09
N ILE A 109 -6.15 -2.58 -4.87
CA ILE A 109 -6.94 -1.38 -4.52
C ILE A 109 -6.48 -0.18 -5.35
N GLU A 110 -5.17 0.04 -5.42
CA GLU A 110 -4.61 1.15 -6.19
C GLU A 110 -4.88 1.00 -7.69
N LYS A 111 -4.82 -0.23 -8.22
CA LYS A 111 -5.17 -0.51 -9.61
C LYS A 111 -6.64 -0.20 -9.90
N ALA A 112 -7.57 -0.63 -9.03
CA ALA A 112 -8.99 -0.32 -9.16
C ALA A 112 -9.26 1.19 -9.12
N PHE A 113 -8.51 1.93 -8.29
CA PHE A 113 -8.60 3.39 -8.23
C PHE A 113 -8.15 4.05 -9.53
N PHE A 114 -7.01 3.65 -10.10
CA PHE A 114 -6.53 4.19 -11.37
C PHE A 114 -7.44 3.87 -12.57
N ASP A 115 -8.16 2.75 -12.50
CA ASP A 115 -9.20 2.39 -13.47
C ASP A 115 -10.55 3.10 -13.24
N GLY A 116 -10.64 3.95 -12.22
CA GLY A 116 -11.86 4.70 -11.88
C GLY A 116 -13.01 3.81 -11.35
N LYS A 117 -12.70 2.63 -10.80
CA LYS A 117 -13.70 1.71 -10.24
C LYS A 117 -14.04 2.01 -8.78
N VAL A 118 -13.17 2.72 -8.08
CA VAL A 118 -13.30 3.06 -6.66
C VAL A 118 -12.73 4.45 -6.44
N ASP A 119 -13.27 5.18 -5.46
CA ASP A 119 -12.80 6.53 -5.10
C ASP A 119 -11.78 6.55 -3.96
N PHE A 120 -11.50 5.38 -3.38
CA PHE A 120 -10.52 5.21 -2.32
C PHE A 120 -9.20 4.65 -2.87
N ARG A 121 -8.11 5.37 -2.62
CA ARG A 121 -6.76 4.96 -3.01
C ARG A 121 -5.96 4.51 -1.79
N LYS A 122 -5.39 3.31 -1.87
CA LYS A 122 -4.43 2.81 -0.88
C LYS A 122 -3.23 2.13 -1.55
N PRO A 123 -2.02 2.68 -1.41
CA PRO A 123 -0.75 1.98 -1.60
C PRO A 123 -0.25 1.33 -0.29
#